data_AF-A0A2M7BUF8-F1
#
_entry.id   AF-A0A2M7BUF8-F1
#
_cell.length_a   1.000
_cell.length_b   1.000
_cell.length_c   1.000
_cell.angle_alpha   90.00
_cell.angle_beta   90.00
_cell.angle_gamma   90.00
#
_symmetry.space_group_name_H-M   'P 1'
#
loop_
_entity.id
_entity.type
_entity.pdbx_description
1 polymer ?
#
loop_
_entity_poly.entity_id
_entity_poly.type
_entity_poly.pdbx_seq_one_letter_code
_entity_poly.pdbx_strand_id
1 'polypeptide(L)'
;MPSKKKLAKELEKLSKQFLIKDKRKTLLDSLENDRTEWFRWTAEMKGLLKNLDKAEAIKFSGLILLLEQKPKSRFYQNNLKKFLVAKVEFYKYYDFSLEKKLAQKEKTEKKLWISKIFRLFISRSFLGILILALIIGFIVWFYVDRKSCLEFVQGVVGPFLKAIK
;
A
#
# COMPACT_ATOMS: atom_id res chain seq x y z
N MET A 1 -7.75 5.92 -6.54
CA MET A 1 -7.32 7.03 -5.64
C MET A 1 -6.88 8.21 -6.49
N PRO A 2 -7.29 9.45 -6.16
CA PRO A 2 -6.80 10.65 -6.83
C PRO A 2 -5.27 10.74 -6.71
N SER A 3 -4.62 11.32 -7.73
CA SER A 3 -3.16 11.51 -7.67
C SER A 3 -2.81 12.47 -6.52
N LYS A 4 -1.72 12.20 -5.79
CA LYS A 4 -1.24 13.07 -4.71
C LYS A 4 -1.09 14.54 -5.15
N LYS A 5 -0.70 14.77 -6.41
CA LYS A 5 -0.67 16.10 -7.03
C LYS A 5 -2.05 16.78 -7.08
N LYS A 6 -3.12 16.04 -7.38
CA LYS A 6 -4.49 16.58 -7.37
C LYS A 6 -4.91 16.94 -5.94
N LEU A 7 -4.64 16.05 -4.99
CA LEU A 7 -4.93 16.27 -3.57
C LEU A 7 -4.19 17.50 -3.02
N ALA A 8 -2.92 17.70 -3.41
CA ALA A 8 -2.15 18.87 -3.04
C ALA A 8 -2.75 20.19 -3.56
N LYS A 9 -3.25 20.20 -4.81
CA LYS A 9 -3.94 21.37 -5.36
C LYS A 9 -5.26 21.67 -4.64
N GLU A 10 -6.01 20.63 -4.28
CA GLU A 10 -7.23 20.78 -3.49
C GLU A 10 -6.92 21.31 -2.08
N LEU A 11 -5.82 20.83 -1.47
CA LEU A 11 -5.35 21.30 -0.17
C LEU A 11 -4.97 22.78 -0.23
N GLU A 12 -4.28 23.21 -1.28
CA GLU A 12 -3.98 24.63 -1.50
C GLU A 12 -5.25 25.47 -1.62
N LYS A 13 -6.22 25.02 -2.41
CA LYS A 13 -7.49 25.72 -2.62
C LYS A 13 -8.26 25.89 -1.30
N LEU A 14 -8.37 24.83 -0.50
CA LEU A 14 -9.07 24.87 0.79
C LEU A 14 -8.30 25.67 1.83
N SER A 15 -6.97 25.58 1.87
CA SER A 15 -6.13 26.35 2.78
C SER A 15 -6.31 27.86 2.57
N LYS A 16 -6.49 28.32 1.32
CA LYS A 16 -6.74 29.74 1.01
C LYS A 16 -7.96 30.32 1.74
N GLN A 17 -8.96 29.51 2.07
CA GLN A 17 -10.13 29.98 2.83
C GLN A 17 -9.74 30.45 4.24
N PHE A 18 -8.78 29.80 4.89
CA PHE A 18 -8.29 30.22 6.22
C PHE A 18 -7.12 31.22 6.15
N LEU A 19 -6.37 31.24 5.04
CA LEU A 19 -5.25 32.18 4.88
C LEU A 19 -5.71 33.60 4.54
N ILE A 20 -6.79 33.75 3.77
CA ILE A 20 -7.39 35.04 3.41
C ILE A 20 -8.17 35.60 4.61
N LYS A 21 -7.96 36.89 4.94
CA LYS A 21 -8.51 37.52 6.15
C LYS A 21 -10.04 37.45 6.21
N ASP A 22 -10.73 37.82 5.14
CA ASP A 22 -12.19 37.89 5.12
C ASP A 22 -12.83 36.51 5.21
N LYS A 23 -12.33 35.55 4.42
CA LYS A 23 -12.78 34.15 4.46
C LYS A 23 -12.48 33.47 5.80
N ARG A 24 -11.33 33.77 6.41
CA ARG A 24 -11.00 33.30 7.76
C ARG A 24 -12.00 33.84 8.76
N LYS A 25 -12.35 35.12 8.67
CA LYS A 25 -13.35 35.72 9.55
C LYS A 25 -14.68 34.98 9.40
N THR A 26 -15.18 34.76 8.18
CA THR A 26 -16.41 33.98 7.94
C THR A 26 -16.36 32.58 8.57
N LEU A 27 -15.25 31.85 8.37
CA LEU A 27 -15.06 30.53 8.96
C LEU A 27 -15.05 30.56 10.49
N LEU A 28 -14.38 31.54 11.10
CA LEU A 28 -14.33 31.68 12.55
C LEU A 28 -15.64 32.19 13.13
N ASP A 29 -16.37 33.05 12.44
CA ASP A 29 -17.69 33.52 12.85
C ASP A 29 -18.72 32.37 12.79
N SER A 30 -18.55 31.42 11.86
CA SER A 30 -19.36 30.20 11.79
C SER A 30 -19.18 29.27 13.01
N LEU A 31 -18.04 29.33 13.72
CA LEU A 31 -17.86 28.57 14.96
C LEU A 31 -18.80 29.01 16.09
N GLU A 32 -19.14 30.29 16.12
CA GLU A 32 -20.00 30.90 17.14
C GLU A 32 -21.49 30.75 16.82
N ASN A 33 -21.83 30.69 15.53
CA ASN A 33 -23.20 30.55 15.02
C ASN A 33 -23.45 29.12 14.48
N ASP A 34 -23.67 29.00 13.16
CA ASP A 34 -23.81 27.73 12.47
C ASP A 34 -22.45 27.13 12.11
N ARG A 35 -22.06 26.09 12.87
CA ARG A 35 -20.78 25.40 12.73
C ARG A 35 -20.66 24.55 11.46
N THR A 36 -21.71 24.44 10.65
CA THR A 36 -21.72 23.59 9.45
C THR A 36 -20.58 23.92 8.51
N GLU A 37 -20.33 25.21 8.24
CA GLU A 37 -19.25 25.61 7.32
C GLU A 37 -17.88 25.27 7.89
N TRP A 38 -17.66 25.53 9.19
CA TRP A 38 -16.45 25.14 9.90
C TRP A 38 -16.20 23.64 9.84
N PHE A 39 -17.19 22.82 10.21
CA PHE A 39 -17.06 21.36 10.23
C PHE A 39 -16.84 20.79 8.85
N ARG A 40 -17.49 21.33 7.82
CA ARG A 40 -17.24 20.93 6.43
C ARG A 40 -15.80 21.22 6.05
N TRP A 41 -15.32 22.44 6.31
CA TRP A 41 -13.95 22.83 5.98
C TRP A 41 -12.91 21.97 6.71
N THR A 42 -13.10 21.69 8.01
CA THR A 42 -12.17 20.86 8.78
C THR A 42 -12.18 19.40 8.34
N ALA A 43 -13.36 18.84 8.03
CA ALA A 43 -13.49 17.46 7.54
C ALA A 43 -12.80 17.28 6.18
N GLU A 44 -13.02 18.20 5.24
CA GLU A 44 -12.38 18.18 3.92
C GLU A 44 -10.85 18.28 4.04
N MET A 45 -10.36 19.24 4.83
CA MET A 45 -8.92 19.41 5.09
C MET A 45 -8.28 18.18 5.73
N LYS A 46 -8.93 17.60 6.75
CA LYS A 46 -8.46 16.38 7.41
C LYS A 46 -8.43 15.20 6.45
N GLY A 47 -9.44 15.07 5.57
CA GLY A 47 -9.51 14.05 4.54
C GLY A 47 -8.36 14.15 3.53
N LEU A 48 -8.08 15.35 3.04
CA LEU A 48 -6.95 15.61 2.14
C LEU A 48 -5.61 15.28 2.81
N LEU A 49 -5.41 15.77 4.03
CA LEU A 49 -4.19 15.50 4.79
C LEU A 49 -4.03 14.00 5.06
N LYS A 50 -5.07 13.27 5.45
CA LYS A 50 -4.99 11.82 5.70
C LYS A 50 -4.53 11.03 4.47
N ASN A 51 -4.91 11.48 3.27
CA ASN A 51 -4.53 10.85 2.01
C ASN A 51 -3.11 11.25 1.54
N LEU A 52 -2.59 12.37 2.03
CA LEU A 52 -1.25 12.84 1.74
C LEU A 52 -0.23 12.34 2.79
N ASP A 53 -0.52 12.57 4.06
CA ASP A 53 0.26 12.19 5.24
C ASP A 53 -0.62 12.11 6.50
N LYS A 54 -0.72 10.90 7.08
CA LYS A 54 -1.50 10.64 8.29
C LYS A 54 -1.00 11.40 9.51
N ALA A 55 0.31 11.60 9.67
CA ALA A 55 0.87 12.30 10.81
C ALA A 55 0.47 13.79 10.78
N GLU A 56 0.43 14.38 9.60
CA GLU A 56 0.01 15.77 9.41
C GLU A 56 -1.50 15.95 9.63
N ALA A 57 -2.31 14.94 9.30
CA ALA A 57 -3.73 14.95 9.64
C ALA A 57 -3.99 14.95 11.15
N ILE A 58 -3.14 14.29 11.94
CA ILE A 58 -3.21 14.29 13.40
C ILE A 58 -2.83 15.67 13.95
N LYS A 59 -1.71 16.23 13.49
CA LYS A 59 -1.28 17.58 13.88
C LYS A 59 -2.35 18.63 13.57
N PHE A 60 -2.93 18.58 12.37
CA PHE A 60 -4.05 19.45 12.00
C PHE A 60 -5.23 19.29 12.94
N SER A 61 -5.64 18.05 13.24
CA SER A 61 -6.76 17.79 14.15
C SER A 61 -6.53 18.39 15.55
N GLY A 62 -5.29 18.31 16.06
CA GLY A 62 -4.91 18.95 17.33
C GLY A 62 -5.01 20.48 17.28
N LEU A 63 -4.55 21.11 16.20
CA LEU A 63 -4.66 22.57 16.02
C LEU A 63 -6.11 23.04 15.92
N ILE A 64 -6.97 22.25 15.24
CA ILE A 64 -8.40 22.52 15.14
C ILE A 64 -9.07 22.43 16.51
N LEU A 65 -8.81 21.38 17.28
CA LEU A 65 -9.38 21.22 18.62
C LEU A 65 -9.05 22.41 19.54
N LEU A 66 -7.79 22.87 19.53
CA LEU A 66 -7.36 24.03 20.33
C LEU A 66 -8.08 25.32 19.88
N LEU A 67 -8.27 25.48 18.57
CA LEU A 67 -8.94 26.64 18.02
C LEU A 67 -10.46 26.61 18.31
N GLU A 68 -11.10 25.45 18.26
CA GLU A 68 -12.51 25.27 18.63
C GLU A 68 -12.76 25.60 20.11
N GLN A 69 -11.81 25.29 21.00
CA GLN A 69 -11.90 25.64 22.41
C GLN A 69 -11.73 27.15 22.65
N LYS A 70 -10.88 27.83 21.87
CA LYS A 70 -10.66 29.28 21.99
C LYS A 70 -10.60 29.96 20.60
N PRO A 71 -11.76 30.19 19.94
CA PRO A 71 -11.82 30.69 18.57
C PRO A 71 -11.18 32.07 18.39
N LYS A 72 -11.30 32.94 19.39
CA LYS A 72 -10.74 34.31 19.41
C LYS A 72 -9.23 34.35 19.70
N SER A 73 -8.60 33.20 19.99
CA SER A 73 -7.17 33.13 20.28
C SER A 73 -6.34 33.38 19.02
N ARG A 74 -5.71 34.55 18.95
CA ARG A 74 -4.75 34.87 17.88
C ARG A 74 -3.58 33.88 17.82
N PHE A 75 -3.19 33.32 18.97
CA PHE A 75 -2.13 32.32 19.03
C PHE A 75 -2.50 31.05 18.26
N TYR A 76 -3.68 30.47 18.51
CA TYR A 76 -4.13 29.26 17.82
C TYR A 76 -4.43 29.51 16.34
N GLN A 77 -5.03 30.66 16.01
CA GLN A 77 -5.22 31.06 14.62
C GLN A 77 -3.88 31.18 13.87
N ASN A 78 -2.85 31.77 14.50
CA ASN A 78 -1.53 31.89 13.89
C ASN A 78 -0.82 30.54 13.73
N ASN A 79 -0.96 29.63 14.69
CA ASN A 79 -0.39 28.29 14.57
C ASN A 79 -1.02 27.51 13.43
N LEU A 80 -2.36 27.57 13.30
CA LEU A 80 -3.05 26.98 12.16
C LEU A 80 -2.62 27.62 10.84
N LYS A 81 -2.50 28.95 10.79
CA LYS A 81 -2.00 29.68 9.61
C LYS A 81 -0.60 29.21 9.21
N LYS A 82 0.35 29.16 10.16
CA LYS A 82 1.73 28.70 9.92
C LYS A 82 1.76 27.28 9.39
N PHE A 83 0.97 26.38 10.00
CA PHE A 83 0.83 25.00 9.53
C PHE A 83 0.35 24.94 8.08
N LEU A 84 -0.72 25.65 7.74
CA LEU A 84 -1.28 25.64 6.39
C LEU A 84 -0.31 26.22 5.35
N VAL A 85 0.38 27.32 5.67
CA VAL A 85 1.41 27.90 4.78
C VAL A 85 2.51 26.89 4.52
N ALA A 86 3.07 26.28 5.58
CA ALA A 86 4.15 25.31 5.45
C ALA A 86 3.75 24.10 4.58
N LYS A 87 2.50 23.63 4.69
CA LYS A 87 2.02 22.52 3.87
C LYS A 87 1.78 22.89 2.42
N VAL A 88 1.16 24.05 2.18
CA VAL A 88 0.98 24.56 0.81
C VAL A 88 2.33 24.75 0.13
N GLU A 89 3.30 25.33 0.84
CA GLU A 89 4.65 25.56 0.32
C GLU A 89 5.38 24.26 0.04
N PHE A 90 5.35 23.31 0.98
CA PHE A 90 5.93 21.99 0.78
C PHE A 90 5.40 21.32 -0.49
N TYR A 91 4.08 21.24 -0.67
CA TYR A 91 3.51 20.57 -1.83
C TYR A 91 3.63 21.35 -3.14
N LYS A 92 3.85 22.67 -3.08
CA LYS A 92 4.15 23.49 -4.26
C LYS A 92 5.49 23.09 -4.89
N TYR A 93 6.48 22.77 -4.08
CA TYR A 93 7.83 22.40 -4.51
C TYR A 93 8.10 20.88 -4.51
N TYR A 94 7.15 20.08 -4.01
CA TYR A 94 7.30 18.63 -3.96
C TYR A 94 7.33 18.00 -5.36
N ASP A 95 8.41 17.26 -5.66
CA ASP A 95 8.51 16.53 -6.92
C ASP A 95 7.74 15.20 -6.88
N PHE A 96 6.48 15.25 -7.30
CA PHE A 96 5.63 14.07 -7.46
C PHE A 96 6.12 13.07 -8.53
N SER A 97 7.11 13.42 -9.36
CA SER A 97 7.68 12.51 -10.36
C SER A 97 8.53 11.42 -9.70
N LEU A 98 9.21 11.73 -8.59
CA LEU A 98 10.04 10.78 -7.86
C LEU A 98 9.21 9.66 -7.24
N GLU A 99 8.06 9.97 -6.65
CA GLU A 99 7.15 8.94 -6.11
C GLU A 99 6.65 7.99 -7.20
N LYS A 100 6.32 8.51 -8.39
CA LYS A 100 5.90 7.68 -9.52
C LYS A 100 7.03 6.75 -9.95
N LYS A 101 8.26 7.26 -10.06
CA LYS A 101 9.45 6.48 -10.41
C LYS A 101 9.75 5.39 -9.36
N LEU A 102 9.66 5.72 -8.08
CA LEU A 102 9.84 4.77 -6.98
C LEU A 102 8.77 3.67 -6.99
N ALA A 103 7.49 4.04 -7.12
CA ALA A 103 6.41 3.07 -7.21
C ALA A 103 6.52 2.15 -8.44
N GLN A 104 7.02 2.69 -9.56
CA GLN A 104 7.28 1.89 -10.76
C GLN A 104 8.45 0.94 -10.56
N LYS A 105 9.54 1.39 -9.92
CA LYS A 105 10.69 0.55 -9.58
C LYS A 105 10.30 -0.59 -8.63
N GLU A 106 9.52 -0.30 -7.59
CA GLU A 106 9.03 -1.29 -6.63
C GLU A 106 8.14 -2.35 -7.32
N LYS A 107 7.26 -1.94 -8.24
CA LYS A 107 6.46 -2.88 -9.05
C LYS A 107 7.34 -3.79 -9.91
N THR A 108 8.41 -3.24 -10.51
CA THR A 108 9.36 -4.01 -11.32
C THR A 108 10.12 -5.02 -10.45
N GLU A 109 10.60 -4.61 -9.29
CA GLU A 109 11.30 -5.50 -8.34
C GLU A 109 10.38 -6.62 -7.84
N LYS A 110 9.12 -6.30 -7.49
CA LYS A 110 8.11 -7.31 -7.11
C LYS A 110 7.85 -8.31 -8.23
N LYS A 111 7.72 -7.85 -9.48
CA LYS A 111 7.57 -8.75 -10.63
C LYS A 111 8.77 -9.67 -10.82
N LEU A 112 10.00 -9.14 -10.66
CA LEU A 112 11.23 -9.94 -10.74
C LEU A 112 11.30 -10.99 -9.64
N TRP A 113 10.89 -10.64 -8.42
CA TRP A 113 10.84 -11.58 -7.29
C TRP A 113 9.82 -12.69 -7.50
N ILE A 114 8.60 -12.34 -7.94
CA ILE A 114 7.54 -13.32 -8.28
C ILE A 114 8.01 -14.26 -9.39
N SER A 115 8.67 -13.72 -10.44
CA SER A 115 9.21 -14.53 -11.52
C SER A 115 10.28 -15.53 -11.04
N LYS A 116 11.16 -15.12 -10.11
CA LYS A 116 12.16 -16.03 -9.51
C LYS A 116 11.50 -17.15 -8.71
N ILE A 117 10.49 -16.84 -7.89
CA ILE A 117 9.76 -17.84 -7.11
C ILE A 117 9.02 -18.81 -8.02
N PHE A 118 8.36 -18.31 -9.06
CA PHE A 118 7.64 -19.15 -10.00
C PHE A 118 8.60 -20.09 -10.75
N ARG A 119 9.80 -19.63 -11.12
CA ARG A 119 10.85 -20.47 -11.72
C ARG A 119 11.30 -21.59 -10.77
N LEU A 120 11.50 -21.28 -9.49
CA LEU A 120 11.85 -22.28 -8.47
C LEU A 120 10.72 -23.30 -8.26
N PHE A 121 9.46 -22.83 -8.25
CA PHE A 121 8.29 -23.69 -8.10
C PHE A 121 8.12 -24.63 -9.30
N ILE A 122 8.22 -24.12 -10.53
CA ILE A 122 8.19 -24.93 -11.76
C ILE A 122 9.26 -26.02 -11.69
N SER A 123 10.51 -25.68 -11.34
CA SER A 123 11.59 -26.66 -11.29
C SER A 123 11.35 -27.79 -10.28
N ARG A 124 10.75 -27.48 -9.12
CA ARG A 124 10.41 -28.47 -8.09
C ARG A 124 9.18 -29.30 -8.45
N SER A 125 8.16 -28.69 -9.08
CA SER A 125 6.97 -29.39 -9.53
C SER A 125 7.25 -30.32 -10.71
N PHE A 126 8.17 -29.97 -11.62
CA PHE A 126 8.57 -30.87 -12.72
C PHE A 126 9.15 -32.19 -12.20
N LEU A 127 9.99 -32.13 -11.16
CA LEU A 127 10.55 -33.34 -10.55
C LEU A 127 9.44 -34.21 -9.91
N GLY A 128 8.48 -33.59 -9.23
CA GLY A 128 7.33 -34.30 -8.65
C GLY A 128 6.44 -34.96 -9.71
N ILE A 129 6.16 -34.26 -10.81
CA ILE A 129 5.36 -34.78 -11.94
C ILE A 129 6.11 -35.92 -12.63
N LEU A 130 7.43 -35.82 -12.80
CA LEU A 130 8.27 -36.88 -13.37
C LEU A 130 8.21 -38.15 -12.51
N ILE A 131 8.33 -38.01 -11.18
CA ILE A 131 8.23 -39.12 -10.25
C ILE A 131 6.83 -39.77 -10.32
N LEU A 132 5.77 -38.95 -10.35
CA LEU A 132 4.41 -39.46 -10.48
C LEU A 132 4.20 -40.23 -11.79
N ALA A 133 4.72 -39.72 -12.91
CA ALA A 133 4.66 -40.39 -14.21
C ALA A 133 5.41 -41.73 -14.20
N LEU A 134 6.57 -41.81 -13.55
CA LEU A 134 7.30 -43.06 -13.37
C LEU A 134 6.52 -44.07 -12.53
N ILE A 135 5.87 -43.63 -11.44
CA ILE A 135 5.03 -44.50 -10.61
C ILE A 135 3.83 -45.02 -11.41
N ILE A 136 3.13 -44.16 -12.14
CA ILE A 136 1.98 -44.57 -12.96
C ILE A 136 2.42 -45.52 -14.09
N GLY A 137 3.53 -45.22 -14.76
CA GLY A 137 4.11 -46.10 -15.78
C GLY A 137 4.45 -47.49 -15.23
N PHE A 138 5.01 -47.54 -14.02
CA PHE A 138 5.28 -48.79 -13.33
C PHE A 138 4.00 -49.57 -13.00
N ILE A 139 2.94 -48.88 -12.53
CA ILE A 139 1.63 -49.50 -12.26
C ILE A 139 1.06 -50.10 -13.56
N VAL A 140 1.04 -49.33 -14.65
CA VAL A 140 0.52 -49.80 -15.95
C VAL A 140 1.32 -51.01 -16.44
N TRP A 141 2.66 -50.95 -16.36
CA TRP A 141 3.52 -52.07 -16.75
C TRP A 141 3.24 -53.33 -15.93
N PHE A 142 3.05 -53.20 -14.61
CA PHE A 142 2.67 -54.31 -13.74
C PHE A 142 1.35 -54.97 -14.14
N TYR A 143 0.37 -54.18 -14.62
CA TYR A 143 -0.92 -54.71 -15.08
C TYR A 143 -0.85 -55.39 -16.45
N VAL A 144 0.05 -54.94 -17.34
CA VAL A 144 0.18 -55.50 -18.70
C VAL A 144 1.04 -56.77 -18.70
N ASP A 145 2.17 -56.78 -17.99
CA ASP A 145 3.09 -57.93 -17.95
C ASP A 145 3.68 -58.14 -16.55
N ARG A 146 2.91 -58.88 -15.75
CA ARG A 146 3.21 -59.13 -14.34
C ARG A 146 4.48 -59.97 -14.12
N LYS A 147 4.78 -60.92 -15.01
CA LYS A 147 5.94 -61.83 -14.84
C LYS A 147 7.24 -61.07 -15.03
N SER A 148 7.38 -60.35 -16.14
CA SER A 148 8.58 -59.56 -16.44
C SER A 148 8.83 -58.45 -15.41
N CYS A 149 7.75 -57.83 -14.88
CA CYS A 149 7.87 -56.81 -13.84
C CYS A 149 8.38 -57.38 -12.51
N LEU A 150 7.91 -58.57 -12.09
CA LEU A 150 8.39 -59.22 -10.86
C LEU A 150 9.84 -59.70 -10.98
N GLU A 151 10.25 -60.20 -12.15
CA GLU A 151 11.66 -60.55 -12.42
C GLU A 151 12.57 -59.33 -12.36
N PHE A 152 12.13 -58.18 -12.92
CA PHE A 152 12.89 -56.93 -12.86
C PHE A 152 13.05 -56.41 -11.42
N VAL A 153 11.99 -56.42 -10.61
CA VAL A 153 12.07 -55.98 -9.20
C VAL A 153 13.02 -56.89 -8.40
N GLN A 154 12.98 -58.20 -8.63
CA GLN A 154 13.85 -59.14 -7.94
C GLN A 154 15.32 -59.05 -8.39
N GLY A 155 15.57 -58.83 -9.68
CA GLY A 155 16.92 -58.75 -10.25
C GLY A 155 17.62 -57.42 -10.05
N VAL A 156 16.90 -56.30 -10.11
CA VAL A 156 17.49 -54.95 -10.10
C VAL A 156 17.21 -54.21 -8.80
N VAL A 157 15.96 -54.17 -8.34
CA VAL A 157 15.58 -53.38 -7.15
C VAL A 157 15.92 -54.09 -5.84
N GLY A 158 15.79 -55.43 -5.81
CA GLY A 158 16.08 -56.27 -4.65
C GLY A 158 17.51 -56.14 -4.09
N PRO A 159 18.56 -56.20 -4.94
CA PRO A 159 19.94 -55.97 -4.50
C PRO A 159 20.18 -54.55 -3.96
N PHE A 160 19.58 -53.53 -4.59
CA PHE A 160 19.69 -52.13 -4.15
C PHE A 160 19.05 -51.90 -2.77
N LEU A 161 17.86 -52.46 -2.52
CA LEU A 161 17.19 -52.36 -1.21
C LEU A 161 17.94 -53.11 -0.11
N LYS A 162 18.62 -54.21 -0.44
CA LYS A 162 19.51 -54.92 0.50
C LYS A 162 20.77 -54.12 0.83
N ALA A 163 21.26 -53.27 -0.07
CA ALA A 163 22.47 -52.47 0.14
C ALA A 163 22.21 -51.14 0.90
N ILE A 164 20.96 -50.69 0.99
CA ILE A 164 20.56 -49.47 1.73
C ILE A 164 20.21 -49.79 3.21
N LYS A 165 20.07 -51.07 3.56
CA LYS A 165 19.82 -51.56 4.92
C LYS A 165 21.13 -51.90 5.62
#